data_AF-A0A8T5EA57-F1
#
_entry.id   AF-A0A8T5EA57-F1
#
_cell.length_a   1.000
_cell.length_b   1.000
_cell.length_c   1.000
_cell.angle_alpha   90.00
_cell.angle_beta   90.00
_cell.angle_gamma   90.00
#
_symmetry.space_group_name_H-M   'P 1'
#
loop_
_entity.id
_entity.type
_entity.pdbx_description
1 polymer ?
#
loop_
_entity_poly.entity_id
_entity_poly.type
_entity_poly.pdbx_seq_one_letter_code
_entity_poly.pdbx_strand_id
1 'polypeptide(L)'
;MRNKLYILPFDHRGSFKRILGVKDPLAKKDVKKIKDSKKMIYSAFKKAKLSKEDAGILVDETYGKDILLDAKKKMIITCYTLEKSGQKEFFFDRKDYKKRLDYFQPKYAKVLLRYNPAGNKAMNKRQTKRLFELTKYLKKKKIGFLLEVLEIPTEKQLKKYKSKTVFDHKIRAKLMVEAISELQQAGVNPDIWKLEGLYKKELMEKVAEQVISFNPQARIVVLGRGENAKKAEQWIRTAAKVEAVIGFAVGRTVFQQPLVNYQNKKISKSQAINKIKENYLRFVTVFEKEKMKQQKKIYIGSDHAGFKLKRQIKDWLKIDNVHYQDLGNVVLDVTDDYPDYAEKVARKVVKEKTLGVLICGSAEGVCIAANKIKGVRAVTPFSLKSARLAREHNDANIICLSGWFENFYKTTKMLKVFLNTSFSGEKRHVRRINKIKKMEK
;
A
#
# COMPACT_ATOMS: atom_id res chain seq x y z
N MET A 1 -2.61 -11.12 1.85
CA MET A 1 -3.46 -10.43 0.87
C MET A 1 -3.03 -8.97 0.83
N ARG A 2 -2.70 -8.43 -0.35
CA ARG A 2 -2.30 -7.02 -0.47
C ARG A 2 -3.55 -6.16 -0.53
N ASN A 3 -3.99 -5.61 0.60
CA ASN A 3 -5.06 -4.62 0.60
C ASN A 3 -4.48 -3.32 0.06
N LYS A 4 -4.84 -2.94 -1.16
CA LYS A 4 -4.45 -1.66 -1.76
C LYS A 4 -5.36 -0.56 -1.21
N LEU A 5 -4.89 0.70 -1.23
CA LEU A 5 -5.73 1.82 -0.81
C LEU A 5 -5.44 3.10 -1.60
N TYR A 6 -6.23 3.33 -2.65
CA TYR A 6 -6.20 4.50 -3.51
C TYR A 6 -7.30 5.47 -3.06
N ILE A 7 -6.92 6.49 -2.30
CA ILE A 7 -7.86 7.49 -1.79
C ILE A 7 -7.83 8.69 -2.73
N LEU A 8 -9.00 9.16 -3.14
CA LEU A 8 -9.18 10.48 -3.76
C LEU A 8 -9.67 11.49 -2.70
N PRO A 9 -8.79 12.30 -2.09
CA PRO A 9 -9.17 13.24 -1.06
C PRO A 9 -9.59 14.61 -1.61
N PHE A 10 -10.81 15.02 -1.28
CA PHE A 10 -11.40 16.32 -1.61
C PHE A 10 -12.20 16.89 -0.43
N ASP A 11 -11.76 16.59 0.80
CA ASP A 11 -12.25 17.10 2.10
C ASP A 11 -11.84 18.55 2.40
N HIS A 12 -11.02 19.13 1.53
CA HIS A 12 -10.60 20.52 1.61
C HIS A 12 -11.82 21.46 1.71
N ARG A 13 -11.78 22.39 2.67
CA ARG A 13 -12.77 23.47 2.84
C ARG A 13 -12.19 24.82 2.45
N GLY A 14 -11.32 25.39 3.31
CA GLY A 14 -10.73 26.71 3.06
C GLY A 14 -9.89 26.79 1.77
N SER A 15 -9.03 25.80 1.51
CA SER A 15 -8.26 25.79 0.26
C SER A 15 -9.13 25.52 -0.97
N PHE A 16 -10.28 24.86 -0.81
CA PHE A 16 -11.21 24.62 -1.92
C PHE A 16 -11.87 25.93 -2.31
N LYS A 17 -12.29 26.77 -1.34
CA LYS A 17 -12.78 28.13 -1.61
C LYS A 17 -11.78 28.93 -2.46
N ARG A 18 -10.48 28.90 -2.10
CA ARG A 18 -9.42 29.56 -2.88
C ARG A 18 -9.30 29.03 -4.31
N ILE A 19 -9.37 27.72 -4.50
CA ILE A 19 -9.34 27.10 -5.85
C ILE A 19 -10.51 27.62 -6.70
N LEU A 20 -11.67 27.85 -6.09
CA LEU A 20 -12.86 28.31 -6.81
C LEU A 20 -13.01 29.84 -6.87
N GLY A 21 -12.05 30.60 -6.34
CA GLY A 21 -12.12 32.07 -6.26
C GLY A 21 -13.24 32.59 -5.35
N VAL A 22 -13.64 31.83 -4.33
CA VAL A 22 -14.74 32.16 -3.43
C VAL A 22 -14.21 32.75 -2.12
N LYS A 23 -14.85 33.81 -1.61
CA LYS A 23 -14.51 34.47 -0.33
C LYS A 23 -15.66 34.35 0.67
N ASP A 24 -15.32 34.48 1.96
CA ASP A 24 -16.31 34.53 3.04
C ASP A 24 -16.85 35.97 3.22
N PRO A 25 -18.11 36.15 3.65
CA PRO A 25 -19.13 35.12 3.89
C PRO A 25 -19.65 34.48 2.60
N LEU A 26 -19.99 33.18 2.63
CA LEU A 26 -20.43 32.45 1.44
C LEU A 26 -21.87 32.79 1.06
N ALA A 27 -22.09 33.23 -0.19
CA ALA A 27 -23.43 33.31 -0.74
C ALA A 27 -23.98 31.91 -1.09
N LYS A 28 -25.32 31.78 -1.22
CA LYS A 28 -25.98 30.52 -1.63
C LYS A 28 -25.38 29.96 -2.94
N LYS A 29 -25.06 30.84 -3.90
CA LYS A 29 -24.42 30.48 -5.18
C LYS A 29 -23.03 29.86 -4.99
N ASP A 30 -22.26 30.34 -4.01
CA ASP A 30 -20.91 29.86 -3.74
C ASP A 30 -20.93 28.49 -3.08
N VAL A 31 -21.87 28.27 -2.15
CA VAL A 31 -22.12 26.95 -1.56
C VAL A 31 -22.50 25.94 -2.63
N LYS A 32 -23.40 26.32 -3.57
CA LYS A 32 -23.77 25.48 -4.71
C LYS A 32 -22.56 25.16 -5.59
N LYS A 33 -21.74 26.17 -5.94
CA LYS A 33 -20.50 26.02 -6.72
C LYS A 33 -19.52 25.02 -6.10
N ILE A 34 -19.33 25.07 -4.78
CA ILE A 34 -18.48 24.14 -4.04
C ILE A 34 -19.04 22.72 -4.09
N LYS A 35 -20.34 22.54 -3.79
CA LYS A 35 -21.00 21.23 -3.82
C LYS A 35 -20.95 20.60 -5.21
N ASP A 36 -21.23 21.37 -6.26
CA ASP A 36 -21.21 20.89 -7.65
C ASP A 36 -19.80 20.47 -8.09
N SER A 37 -18.79 21.24 -7.70
CA SER A 37 -17.39 20.88 -7.98
C SER A 37 -16.97 19.57 -7.28
N LYS A 38 -17.41 19.33 -6.03
CA LYS A 38 -17.16 18.06 -5.34
C LYS A 38 -17.92 16.89 -5.98
N LYS A 39 -19.14 17.12 -6.44
CA LYS A 39 -19.91 16.13 -7.21
C LYS A 39 -19.20 15.77 -8.52
N MET A 40 -18.55 16.72 -9.19
CA MET A 40 -17.72 16.41 -10.39
C MET A 40 -16.54 15.50 -10.06
N ILE A 41 -15.82 15.77 -8.96
CA ILE A 41 -14.72 14.91 -8.50
C ILE A 41 -15.23 13.49 -8.20
N TYR A 42 -16.36 13.38 -7.51
CA TYR A 42 -16.96 12.08 -7.19
C TYR A 42 -17.46 11.33 -8.44
N SER A 43 -18.02 12.04 -9.43
CA SER A 43 -18.36 11.45 -10.73
C SER A 43 -17.12 10.92 -11.46
N ALA A 44 -15.99 11.64 -11.39
CA ALA A 44 -14.73 11.18 -11.96
C ALA A 44 -14.21 9.92 -11.25
N PHE A 45 -14.29 9.87 -9.92
CA PHE A 45 -13.97 8.68 -9.12
C PHE A 45 -14.81 7.47 -9.56
N LYS A 46 -16.13 7.63 -9.67
CA LYS A 46 -17.03 6.54 -10.12
C LYS A 46 -16.71 6.09 -11.55
N LYS A 47 -16.39 7.03 -12.46
CA LYS A 47 -15.98 6.71 -13.84
C LYS A 47 -14.64 5.98 -13.94
N ALA A 48 -13.79 6.04 -12.92
CA ALA A 48 -12.51 5.33 -12.91
C ALA A 48 -12.67 3.81 -12.77
N LYS A 49 -13.83 3.31 -12.32
CA LYS A 49 -14.18 1.88 -12.22
C LYS A 49 -13.12 1.01 -11.49
N LEU A 50 -12.43 1.57 -10.51
CA LEU A 50 -11.52 0.80 -9.65
C LEU A 50 -12.31 -0.12 -8.72
N SER A 51 -11.67 -1.19 -8.24
CA SER A 51 -12.24 -2.08 -7.22
C SER A 51 -12.69 -1.29 -6.00
N LYS A 52 -13.88 -1.62 -5.49
CA LYS A 52 -14.44 -1.00 -4.27
C LYS A 52 -13.66 -1.37 -3.01
N GLU A 53 -12.88 -2.44 -3.07
CA GLU A 53 -11.99 -2.89 -1.98
C GLU A 53 -10.66 -2.12 -1.98
N ASP A 54 -10.26 -1.57 -3.12
CA ASP A 54 -8.97 -0.90 -3.30
C ASP A 54 -9.08 0.63 -3.30
N ALA A 55 -10.23 1.19 -3.65
CA ALA A 55 -10.40 2.62 -3.88
C ALA A 55 -11.42 3.26 -2.94
N GLY A 56 -11.06 4.44 -2.41
CA GLY A 56 -11.90 5.20 -1.49
C GLY A 56 -11.92 6.69 -1.74
N ILE A 57 -12.86 7.37 -1.10
CA ILE A 57 -12.99 8.83 -1.11
C ILE A 57 -12.77 9.40 0.29
N LEU A 58 -12.21 10.60 0.37
CA LEU A 58 -12.13 11.39 1.60
C LEU A 58 -12.80 12.75 1.34
N VAL A 59 -13.91 13.01 2.02
CA VAL A 59 -14.73 14.22 1.81
C VAL A 59 -15.28 14.73 3.15
N ASP A 60 -15.43 16.05 3.28
CA ASP A 60 -16.01 16.68 4.46
C ASP A 60 -17.54 16.59 4.46
N GLU A 61 -18.11 16.67 5.66
CA GLU A 61 -19.56 16.72 5.82
C GLU A 61 -20.18 18.00 5.25
N THR A 62 -19.56 19.16 5.48
CA THR A 62 -20.15 20.49 5.20
C THR A 62 -20.64 20.62 3.75
N TYR A 63 -19.83 20.16 2.79
CA TYR A 63 -20.15 20.24 1.37
C TYR A 63 -20.32 18.87 0.70
N GLY A 64 -20.01 17.78 1.40
CA GLY A 64 -19.98 16.43 0.85
C GLY A 64 -20.91 15.43 1.51
N LYS A 65 -21.83 15.85 2.40
CA LYS A 65 -22.81 14.95 3.05
C LYS A 65 -23.49 13.99 2.08
N ASP A 66 -24.04 14.48 0.98
CA ASP A 66 -24.76 13.65 0.00
C ASP A 66 -23.82 12.64 -0.70
N ILE A 67 -22.55 13.02 -0.90
CA ILE A 67 -21.52 12.16 -1.47
C ILE A 67 -21.19 11.02 -0.52
N LEU A 68 -21.05 11.29 0.79
CA LEU A 68 -20.82 10.26 1.81
C LEU A 68 -21.96 9.25 1.84
N LEU A 69 -23.21 9.71 1.77
CA LEU A 69 -24.39 8.86 1.80
C LEU A 69 -24.50 7.99 0.52
N ASP A 70 -24.26 8.56 -0.67
CA ASP A 70 -24.23 7.79 -1.92
C ASP A 70 -23.09 6.77 -1.94
N ALA A 71 -21.90 7.16 -1.47
CA ALA A 71 -20.74 6.27 -1.43
C ALA A 71 -20.96 5.08 -0.48
N LYS A 72 -21.57 5.31 0.70
CA LYS A 72 -21.97 4.25 1.62
C LYS A 72 -22.94 3.26 0.96
N LYS A 73 -24.01 3.76 0.34
CA LYS A 73 -25.00 2.92 -0.39
C LYS A 73 -24.34 2.07 -1.48
N LYS A 74 -23.31 2.59 -2.14
CA LYS A 74 -22.56 1.90 -3.19
C LYS A 74 -21.43 1.00 -2.66
N MET A 75 -21.26 0.89 -1.34
CA MET A 75 -20.18 0.15 -0.68
C MET A 75 -18.79 0.63 -1.09
N ILE A 76 -18.63 1.93 -1.37
CA ILE A 76 -17.34 2.55 -1.63
C ILE A 76 -16.66 2.83 -0.28
N ILE A 77 -15.34 2.64 -0.19
CA ILE A 77 -14.57 3.02 1.00
C ILE A 77 -14.72 4.52 1.24
N THR A 78 -15.32 4.90 2.37
CA THR A 78 -15.45 6.30 2.80
C THR A 78 -14.51 6.60 3.96
N CYS A 79 -13.74 7.68 3.81
CA CYS A 79 -12.98 8.29 4.89
C CYS A 79 -13.70 9.58 5.33
N TYR A 80 -13.97 9.72 6.62
CA TYR A 80 -14.71 10.87 7.18
C TYR A 80 -13.81 11.77 8.03
N THR A 81 -13.72 13.05 7.66
CA THR A 81 -12.86 14.03 8.32
C THR A 81 -13.43 14.48 9.67
N LEU A 82 -12.61 14.42 10.72
CA LEU A 82 -12.99 14.80 12.08
C LEU A 82 -12.41 16.15 12.54
N GLU A 83 -11.31 16.62 11.94
CA GLU A 83 -10.65 17.83 12.40
C GLU A 83 -11.30 19.12 11.89
N LYS A 84 -11.23 20.16 12.73
CA LYS A 84 -11.52 21.53 12.32
C LYS A 84 -10.46 22.01 11.33
N SER A 85 -10.91 22.53 10.18
CA SER A 85 -10.02 22.95 9.10
C SER A 85 -9.13 24.13 9.50
N GLY A 86 -7.85 24.07 9.10
CA GLY A 86 -6.92 25.19 9.18
C GLY A 86 -6.32 25.48 10.56
N GLN A 87 -6.60 24.65 11.57
CA GLN A 87 -6.08 24.86 12.92
C GLN A 87 -4.60 24.43 13.04
N LYS A 88 -3.87 25.08 13.97
CA LYS A 88 -2.53 24.67 14.39
C LYS A 88 -2.58 23.47 15.34
N GLU A 89 -3.52 23.50 16.29
CA GLU A 89 -3.81 22.41 17.22
C GLU A 89 -5.05 21.63 16.78
N PHE A 90 -5.01 20.30 16.95
CA PHE A 90 -6.15 19.44 16.65
C PHE A 90 -7.33 19.69 17.60
N PHE A 91 -8.46 20.06 16.99
CA PHE A 91 -9.78 20.11 17.58
C PHE A 91 -10.76 19.38 16.67
N PHE A 92 -11.77 18.75 17.27
CA PHE A 92 -12.89 18.20 16.52
C PHE A 92 -13.65 19.32 15.82
N ASP A 93 -14.05 19.09 14.58
CA ASP A 93 -14.90 20.02 13.82
C ASP A 93 -16.26 20.21 14.48
N ARG A 94 -16.74 19.17 15.16
CA ARG A 94 -18.03 19.15 15.84
C ARG A 94 -17.93 18.50 17.21
N LYS A 95 -18.67 19.04 18.19
CA LYS A 95 -18.77 18.46 19.53
C LYS A 95 -19.47 17.09 19.52
N ASP A 96 -20.42 16.90 18.60
CA ASP A 96 -21.23 15.68 18.44
C ASP A 96 -20.59 14.62 17.52
N TYR A 97 -19.27 14.66 17.29
CA TYR A 97 -18.58 13.81 16.31
C TYR A 97 -18.87 12.30 16.45
N LYS A 98 -19.08 11.81 17.69
CA LYS A 98 -19.46 10.41 17.95
C LYS A 98 -20.78 10.03 17.28
N LYS A 99 -21.80 10.89 17.41
CA LYS A 99 -23.11 10.71 16.74
C LYS A 99 -22.96 10.75 15.22
N ARG A 100 -22.06 11.60 14.70
CA ARG A 100 -21.77 11.67 13.26
C ARG A 100 -21.11 10.40 12.74
N LEU A 101 -20.15 9.83 13.48
CA LEU A 101 -19.53 8.55 13.14
C LEU A 101 -20.57 7.41 13.12
N ASP A 102 -21.49 7.38 14.09
CA ASP A 102 -22.58 6.39 14.12
C ASP A 102 -23.57 6.57 12.96
N TYR A 103 -23.80 7.82 12.52
CA TYR A 103 -24.66 8.12 11.37
C TYR A 103 -24.02 7.70 10.03
N PHE A 104 -22.78 8.11 9.77
CA PHE A 104 -22.11 7.84 8.50
C PHE A 104 -21.52 6.43 8.42
N GLN A 105 -21.12 5.83 9.54
CA GLN A 105 -20.43 4.54 9.61
C GLN A 105 -19.30 4.41 8.57
N PRO A 106 -18.34 5.35 8.54
CA PRO A 106 -17.29 5.34 7.55
C PRO A 106 -16.36 4.14 7.76
N LYS A 107 -15.71 3.66 6.68
CA LYS A 107 -14.62 2.67 6.82
C LYS A 107 -13.48 3.23 7.65
N TYR A 108 -13.13 4.50 7.43
CA TYR A 108 -12.08 5.19 8.18
C TYR A 108 -12.58 6.53 8.74
N ALA A 109 -12.34 6.77 10.02
CA ALA A 109 -12.34 8.10 10.61
C ALA A 109 -10.97 8.74 10.36
N LYS A 110 -10.96 9.95 9.80
CA LYS A 110 -9.74 10.67 9.42
C LYS A 110 -9.49 11.85 10.35
N VAL A 111 -8.25 12.00 10.81
CA VAL A 111 -7.77 13.22 11.49
C VAL A 111 -6.54 13.74 10.77
N LEU A 112 -6.46 15.05 10.53
CA LEU A 112 -5.21 15.74 10.22
C LEU A 112 -4.63 16.35 11.49
N LEU A 113 -3.36 16.02 11.74
CA LEU A 113 -2.57 16.47 12.87
C LEU A 113 -1.33 17.22 12.37
N ARG A 114 -1.13 18.44 12.88
CA ARG A 114 0.15 19.14 12.73
C ARG A 114 0.99 18.83 13.95
N TYR A 115 2.08 18.11 13.76
CA TYR A 115 2.89 17.60 14.84
C TYR A 115 4.37 17.76 14.53
N ASN A 116 5.09 18.39 15.44
CA ASN A 116 6.54 18.48 15.38
C ASN A 116 7.08 18.18 16.78
N PRO A 117 7.88 17.11 16.96
CA PRO A 117 8.47 16.76 18.25
C PRO A 117 9.24 17.91 18.90
N ALA A 118 9.94 18.71 18.09
CA ALA A 118 10.68 19.89 18.53
C ALA A 118 9.79 21.16 18.68
N GLY A 119 8.48 21.02 18.52
CA GLY A 119 7.50 22.10 18.60
C GLY A 119 7.03 22.40 20.02
N ASN A 120 5.79 22.90 20.13
CA ASN A 120 5.18 23.21 21.43
C ASN A 120 4.79 21.91 22.17
N LYS A 121 5.57 21.53 23.18
CA LYS A 121 5.37 20.30 23.98
C LYS A 121 4.00 20.25 24.66
N ALA A 122 3.51 21.37 25.19
CA ALA A 122 2.21 21.42 25.85
C ALA A 122 1.05 21.20 24.85
N MET A 123 1.15 21.81 23.67
CA MET A 123 0.21 21.58 22.57
C MET A 123 0.25 20.11 22.13
N ASN A 124 1.45 19.55 21.91
CA ASN A 124 1.61 18.14 21.54
C ASN A 124 0.94 17.20 22.56
N LYS A 125 1.19 17.41 23.87
CA LYS A 125 0.57 16.61 24.95
C LYS A 125 -0.97 16.68 24.93
N ARG A 126 -1.55 17.86 24.67
CA ARG A 126 -3.02 17.99 24.53
C ARG A 126 -3.54 17.28 23.29
N GLN A 127 -2.85 17.39 22.16
CA GLN A 127 -3.24 16.71 20.92
C GLN A 127 -3.20 15.19 21.09
N THR A 128 -2.12 14.64 21.64
CA THR A 128 -2.00 13.18 21.85
C THR A 128 -3.05 12.67 22.83
N LYS A 129 -3.35 13.40 23.92
CA LYS A 129 -4.44 13.06 24.83
C LYS A 129 -5.79 12.94 24.12
N ARG A 130 -6.15 13.91 23.27
CA ARG A 130 -7.42 13.86 22.50
C ARG A 130 -7.43 12.70 21.50
N LEU A 131 -6.30 12.41 20.86
CA LEU A 131 -6.16 11.32 19.90
C LEU A 131 -6.24 9.95 20.58
N PHE A 132 -5.64 9.78 21.76
CA PHE A 132 -5.72 8.55 22.52
C PHE A 132 -7.17 8.16 22.85
N GLU A 133 -7.97 9.13 23.32
CA GLU A 133 -9.39 8.92 23.58
C GLU A 133 -10.17 8.58 22.30
N LEU A 134 -9.82 9.22 21.18
CA LEU A 134 -10.39 8.87 19.88
C LEU A 134 -10.01 7.44 19.45
N THR A 135 -8.75 7.04 19.60
CA THR A 135 -8.26 5.68 19.28
C THR A 135 -9.04 4.62 20.05
N LYS A 136 -9.26 4.81 21.35
CA LYS A 136 -10.09 3.90 22.17
C LYS A 136 -11.52 3.79 21.64
N TYR A 137 -12.13 4.93 21.33
CA TYR A 137 -13.51 4.97 20.82
C TYR A 137 -13.64 4.25 19.47
N LEU A 138 -12.74 4.53 18.53
CA LEU A 138 -12.75 3.92 17.19
C LEU A 138 -12.54 2.41 17.25
N LYS A 139 -11.62 1.93 18.10
CA LYS A 139 -11.40 0.51 18.34
C LYS A 139 -12.67 -0.18 18.87
N LYS A 140 -13.35 0.41 19.86
CA LYS A 140 -14.63 -0.11 20.39
C LYS A 140 -15.70 -0.20 19.31
N LYS A 141 -15.76 0.78 18.40
CA LYS A 141 -16.75 0.84 17.31
C LYS A 141 -16.34 0.06 16.05
N LYS A 142 -15.16 -0.57 16.03
CA LYS A 142 -14.59 -1.24 14.85
C LYS A 142 -14.53 -0.32 13.61
N ILE A 143 -14.32 0.97 13.82
CA ILE A 143 -14.11 1.96 12.76
C ILE A 143 -12.61 2.11 12.58
N GLY A 144 -12.12 2.01 11.34
CA GLY A 144 -10.70 2.19 11.07
C GLY A 144 -10.25 3.62 11.37
N PHE A 145 -9.01 3.79 11.81
CA PHE A 145 -8.43 5.09 12.08
C PHE A 145 -7.37 5.45 11.03
N LEU A 146 -7.59 6.56 10.32
CA LEU A 146 -6.66 7.14 9.37
C LEU A 146 -6.10 8.45 9.93
N LEU A 147 -4.81 8.48 10.24
CA LEU A 147 -4.15 9.67 10.78
C LEU A 147 -3.23 10.28 9.72
N GLU A 148 -3.53 11.51 9.34
CA GLU A 148 -2.67 12.35 8.50
C GLU A 148 -1.76 13.20 9.40
N VAL A 149 -0.46 12.94 9.36
CA VAL A 149 0.53 13.71 10.13
C VAL A 149 1.26 14.65 9.19
N LEU A 150 1.35 15.92 9.58
CA LEU A 150 2.12 16.94 8.87
C LEU A 150 3.16 17.57 9.79
N GLU A 151 4.43 17.31 9.48
CA GLU A 151 5.59 17.87 10.19
C GLU A 151 5.84 19.30 9.70
N ILE A 152 5.19 20.25 10.36
CA ILE A 152 5.41 21.67 10.08
C ILE A 152 6.69 22.12 10.77
N PRO A 153 7.70 22.64 10.04
CA PRO A 153 8.94 23.09 10.64
C PRO A 153 8.70 24.22 11.63
N THR A 154 9.43 24.22 12.74
CA THR A 154 9.45 25.36 13.67
C THR A 154 10.19 26.55 13.06
N GLU A 155 9.97 27.76 13.59
CA GLU A 155 10.72 28.94 13.15
C GLU A 155 12.23 28.76 13.31
N LYS A 156 12.68 28.13 14.40
CA LYS A 156 14.08 27.77 14.63
C LYS A 156 14.62 26.83 13.56
N GLN A 157 13.84 25.82 13.16
CA GLN A 157 14.23 24.90 12.09
C GLN A 157 14.26 25.61 10.72
N LEU A 158 13.30 26.47 10.41
CA LEU A 158 13.30 27.24 9.17
C LEU A 158 14.51 28.17 9.07
N LYS A 159 14.86 28.88 10.15
CA LYS A 159 16.08 29.69 10.23
C LYS A 159 17.34 28.83 10.02
N LYS A 160 17.44 27.68 10.70
CA LYS A 160 18.60 26.77 10.60
C LYS A 160 18.78 26.17 9.21
N TYR A 161 17.70 25.74 8.56
CA TYR A 161 17.77 25.04 7.28
C TYR A 161 17.62 25.97 6.06
N LYS A 162 17.44 27.28 6.26
CA LYS A 162 17.36 28.35 5.26
C LYS A 162 16.20 28.25 4.27
N SER A 163 15.66 27.05 4.02
CA SER A 163 14.48 26.84 3.18
C SER A 163 13.71 25.58 3.59
N LYS A 164 12.43 25.55 3.21
CA LYS A 164 11.58 24.37 3.36
C LYS A 164 12.12 23.17 2.58
N THR A 165 12.67 23.38 1.39
CA THR A 165 13.23 22.29 0.58
C THR A 165 14.40 21.60 1.29
N VAL A 166 15.31 22.38 1.87
CA VAL A 166 16.45 21.82 2.62
C VAL A 166 15.97 21.09 3.88
N PHE A 167 14.96 21.63 4.58
CA PHE A 167 14.32 20.94 5.70
C PHE A 167 13.72 19.59 5.27
N ASP A 168 12.98 19.57 4.15
CA ASP A 168 12.33 18.38 3.59
C ASP A 168 13.37 17.29 3.25
N HIS A 169 14.51 17.68 2.70
CA HIS A 169 15.57 16.72 2.33
C HIS A 169 16.44 16.26 3.50
N LYS A 170 16.74 17.13 4.47
CA LYS A 170 17.74 16.83 5.51
C LYS A 170 17.16 16.22 6.78
N ILE A 171 15.97 16.65 7.22
CA ILE A 171 15.50 16.32 8.59
C ILE A 171 14.08 15.74 8.64
N ARG A 172 13.26 15.93 7.60
CA ARG A 172 11.86 15.46 7.63
C ARG A 172 11.70 13.99 7.99
N ALA A 173 12.45 13.10 7.35
CA ALA A 173 12.35 11.66 7.63
C ALA A 173 12.63 11.32 9.10
N LYS A 174 13.64 11.97 9.70
CA LYS A 174 13.95 11.83 11.13
C LYS A 174 12.79 12.34 12.00
N LEU A 175 12.26 13.51 11.69
CA LEU A 175 11.11 14.08 12.43
C LEU A 175 9.84 13.24 12.30
N MET A 176 9.60 12.62 11.14
CA MET A 176 8.49 11.69 10.95
C MET A 176 8.62 10.49 11.88
N VAL A 177 9.81 9.87 11.95
CA VAL A 177 10.07 8.74 12.86
C VAL A 177 9.87 9.16 14.32
N GLU A 178 10.42 10.29 14.73
CA GLU A 178 10.25 10.82 16.09
C GLU A 178 8.77 11.12 16.41
N ALA A 179 8.05 11.77 15.50
CA ALA A 179 6.63 12.09 15.66
C ALA A 179 5.78 10.82 15.78
N ILE A 180 6.01 9.83 14.93
CA ILE A 180 5.30 8.55 14.97
C ILE A 180 5.60 7.82 16.28
N SER A 181 6.86 7.79 16.71
CA SER A 181 7.28 7.18 17.97
C SER A 181 6.58 7.84 19.18
N GLU A 182 6.58 9.17 19.28
CA GLU A 182 5.89 9.89 20.36
C GLU A 182 4.38 9.63 20.34
N LEU A 183 3.75 9.58 19.17
CA LEU A 183 2.32 9.27 19.02
C LEU A 183 2.01 7.84 19.48
N GLN A 184 2.81 6.87 19.08
CA GLN A 184 2.64 5.46 19.46
C GLN A 184 2.85 5.25 20.96
N GLN A 185 3.86 5.89 21.55
CA GLN A 185 4.09 5.90 23.00
C GLN A 185 2.94 6.52 23.77
N ALA A 186 2.27 7.53 23.19
CA ALA A 186 1.03 8.10 23.74
C ALA A 186 -0.22 7.25 23.48
N GLY A 187 -0.08 6.03 22.94
CA GLY A 187 -1.17 5.09 22.66
C GLY A 187 -1.95 5.40 21.37
N VAL A 188 -1.46 6.29 20.51
CA VAL A 188 -2.09 6.65 19.24
C VAL A 188 -1.56 5.74 18.12
N ASN A 189 -2.28 4.65 17.87
CA ASN A 189 -1.90 3.62 16.90
C ASN A 189 -2.98 3.48 15.81
N PRO A 190 -2.99 4.34 14.77
CA PRO A 190 -3.94 4.26 13.66
C PRO A 190 -3.71 3.02 12.77
N ASP A 191 -4.74 2.62 12.04
CA ASP A 191 -4.64 1.55 11.04
C ASP A 191 -3.92 2.04 9.78
N ILE A 192 -4.21 3.28 9.36
CA ILE A 192 -3.63 3.90 8.17
C ILE A 192 -2.93 5.20 8.55
N TRP A 193 -1.63 5.25 8.29
CA TRP A 193 -0.84 6.48 8.36
C TRP A 193 -0.84 7.15 6.99
N LYS A 194 -1.39 8.36 6.91
CA LYS A 194 -1.34 9.18 5.70
C LYS A 194 -0.16 10.16 5.83
N LEU A 195 0.93 9.86 5.14
CA LEU A 195 2.23 10.50 5.35
C LEU A 195 2.74 11.20 4.08
N GLU A 196 3.61 12.19 4.24
CA GLU A 196 4.31 12.82 3.13
C GLU A 196 5.27 11.84 2.44
N GLY A 197 5.44 12.01 1.13
CA GLY A 197 6.40 11.24 0.37
C GLY A 197 7.84 11.66 0.63
N LEU A 198 8.75 10.69 0.56
CA LEU A 198 10.20 10.90 0.69
C LEU A 198 10.90 10.60 -0.64
N TYR A 199 12.09 11.15 -0.83
CA TYR A 199 12.87 11.04 -2.07
C TYR A 199 13.75 9.79 -2.14
N LYS A 200 14.02 9.15 -0.99
CA LYS A 200 14.88 7.97 -0.87
C LYS A 200 14.08 6.83 -0.28
N LYS A 201 14.27 5.63 -0.83
CA LYS A 201 13.58 4.41 -0.40
C LYS A 201 13.92 4.08 1.06
N GLU A 202 15.20 4.16 1.40
CA GLU A 202 15.76 3.80 2.70
C GLU A 202 15.18 4.67 3.83
N LEU A 203 14.89 5.95 3.53
CA LEU A 203 14.24 6.84 4.48
C LEU A 203 12.76 6.46 4.68
N MET A 204 12.09 6.06 3.61
CA MET A 204 10.69 5.59 3.68
C MET A 204 10.59 4.23 4.40
N GLU A 205 11.58 3.35 4.24
CA GLU A 205 11.69 2.09 4.99
C GLU A 205 11.82 2.34 6.49
N LYS A 206 12.70 3.25 6.92
CA LYS A 206 12.82 3.63 8.35
C LYS A 206 11.52 4.16 8.94
N VAL A 207 10.78 4.98 8.17
CA VAL A 207 9.45 5.46 8.58
C VAL A 207 8.46 4.29 8.68
N ALA A 208 8.49 3.36 7.72
CA ALA A 208 7.63 2.19 7.72
C ALA A 208 7.91 1.25 8.90
N GLU A 209 9.18 1.00 9.23
CA GLU A 209 9.61 0.23 10.40
C GLU A 209 9.03 0.82 11.69
N GLN A 210 9.13 2.14 11.86
CA GLN A 210 8.53 2.81 13.01
C GLN A 210 7.00 2.67 13.02
N VAL A 211 6.33 2.87 11.88
CA VAL A 211 4.86 2.72 11.76
C VAL A 211 4.37 1.34 12.20
N ILE A 212 5.07 0.27 11.83
CA ILE A 212 4.65 -1.10 12.14
C ILE A 212 5.13 -1.60 13.51
N SER A 213 6.00 -0.87 14.19
CA SER A 213 6.65 -1.31 15.45
C SER A 213 5.66 -1.59 16.59
N PHE A 214 4.61 -0.78 16.75
CA PHE A 214 3.56 -0.99 17.76
C PHE A 214 2.31 -1.68 17.20
N ASN A 215 2.09 -1.60 15.89
CA ASN A 215 0.97 -2.23 15.20
C ASN A 215 1.45 -2.86 13.88
N PRO A 216 1.79 -4.16 13.86
CA PRO A 216 2.25 -4.85 12.65
C PRO A 216 1.25 -4.83 11.48
N GLN A 217 -0.04 -4.54 11.76
CA GLN A 217 -1.08 -4.41 10.74
C GLN A 217 -1.25 -2.98 10.21
N ALA A 218 -0.58 -1.98 10.81
CA ALA A 218 -0.63 -0.61 10.31
C ALA A 218 -0.05 -0.52 8.90
N ARG A 219 -0.63 0.34 8.06
CA ARG A 219 -0.19 0.57 6.68
C ARG A 219 -0.06 2.06 6.39
N ILE A 220 0.61 2.37 5.30
CA ILE A 220 0.88 3.75 4.87
C ILE A 220 0.19 4.03 3.54
N VAL A 221 -0.40 5.22 3.43
CA VAL A 221 -0.76 5.84 2.15
C VAL A 221 -0.01 7.17 2.00
N VAL A 222 0.61 7.39 0.85
CA VAL A 222 1.39 8.61 0.62
C VAL A 222 0.53 9.74 0.08
N LEU A 223 0.68 10.94 0.65
CA LEU A 223 -0.04 12.15 0.24
C LEU A 223 0.79 13.04 -0.68
N GLY A 224 0.12 13.80 -1.57
CA GLY A 224 0.78 14.69 -2.54
C GLY A 224 0.94 16.16 -2.08
N ARG A 225 0.31 16.58 -0.97
CA ARG A 225 0.30 17.96 -0.40
C ARG A 225 -0.02 19.12 -1.38
N GLY A 226 -0.55 18.84 -2.57
CA GLY A 226 -0.76 19.84 -3.62
C GLY A 226 0.52 20.25 -4.35
N GLU A 227 1.58 19.43 -4.26
CA GLU A 227 2.74 19.54 -5.14
C GLU A 227 2.34 19.22 -6.60
N ASN A 228 3.20 19.58 -7.54
CA ASN A 228 2.97 19.27 -8.95
C ASN A 228 2.95 17.75 -9.22
N ALA A 229 2.37 17.36 -10.36
CA ALA A 229 2.20 15.95 -10.72
C ALA A 229 3.53 15.19 -10.78
N LYS A 230 4.59 15.79 -11.34
CA LYS A 230 5.92 15.17 -11.47
C LYS A 230 6.50 14.78 -10.10
N LYS A 231 6.44 15.69 -9.13
CA LYS A 231 6.94 15.44 -7.77
C LYS A 231 6.06 14.44 -7.01
N ALA A 232 4.74 14.54 -7.14
CA ALA A 232 3.82 13.57 -6.54
C ALA A 232 4.06 12.15 -7.09
N GLU A 233 4.32 12.00 -8.38
CA GLU A 233 4.69 10.71 -8.98
C GLU A 233 6.01 10.18 -8.45
N GLN A 234 7.04 11.03 -8.33
CA GLN A 234 8.33 10.62 -7.78
C GLN A 234 8.20 10.07 -6.37
N TRP A 235 7.39 10.73 -5.53
CA TRP A 235 7.07 10.26 -4.18
C TRP A 235 6.32 8.94 -4.18
N ILE A 236 5.31 8.78 -5.04
CA ILE A 236 4.55 7.53 -5.18
C ILE A 236 5.46 6.39 -5.63
N ARG A 237 6.34 6.61 -6.62
CA ARG A 237 7.32 5.61 -7.08
C ARG A 237 8.26 5.20 -5.95
N THR A 238 8.79 6.16 -5.21
CA THR A 238 9.71 5.86 -4.12
C THR A 238 9.01 5.04 -3.03
N ALA A 239 7.81 5.45 -2.64
CA ALA A 239 7.05 4.80 -1.58
C ALA A 239 6.48 3.44 -1.97
N ALA A 240 6.10 3.24 -3.24
CA ALA A 240 5.62 1.95 -3.75
C ALA A 240 6.65 0.82 -3.54
N LYS A 241 7.95 1.15 -3.42
CA LYS A 241 9.02 0.19 -3.13
C LYS A 241 9.06 -0.33 -1.70
N VAL A 242 8.28 0.25 -0.80
CA VAL A 242 8.23 -0.11 0.62
C VAL A 242 6.99 -0.95 0.89
N GLU A 243 7.16 -2.09 1.56
CA GLU A 243 6.10 -3.09 1.75
C GLU A 243 4.87 -2.53 2.48
N ALA A 244 5.08 -1.81 3.59
CA ALA A 244 4.01 -1.24 4.41
C ALA A 244 3.20 -0.14 3.68
N VAL A 245 3.69 0.39 2.55
CA VAL A 245 2.97 1.36 1.73
C VAL A 245 2.02 0.63 0.79
N ILE A 246 0.72 0.88 0.95
CA ILE A 246 -0.34 0.18 0.21
C ILE A 246 -1.08 1.04 -0.82
N GLY A 247 -0.77 2.33 -0.87
CA GLY A 247 -1.35 3.22 -1.88
C GLY A 247 -1.05 4.68 -1.61
N PHE A 248 -1.99 5.54 -1.97
CA PHE A 248 -1.81 6.99 -1.93
C PHE A 248 -3.11 7.72 -1.64
N ALA A 249 -2.98 8.98 -1.23
CA ALA A 249 -4.07 9.92 -1.02
C ALA A 249 -3.73 11.28 -1.66
N VAL A 250 -3.97 11.41 -2.97
CA VAL A 250 -3.59 12.59 -3.76
C VAL A 250 -4.82 13.35 -4.24
N GLY A 251 -5.01 14.57 -3.71
CA GLY A 251 -6.21 15.39 -3.94
C GLY A 251 -6.01 16.47 -4.98
N ARG A 252 -5.60 17.67 -4.55
CA ARG A 252 -5.53 18.88 -5.39
C ARG A 252 -4.81 18.67 -6.72
N THR A 253 -3.70 17.93 -6.73
CA THR A 253 -2.93 17.61 -7.95
C THR A 253 -3.78 16.88 -9.00
N VAL A 254 -4.82 16.15 -8.60
CA VAL A 254 -5.75 15.44 -9.50
C VAL A 254 -6.80 16.40 -10.09
N PHE A 255 -7.42 17.25 -9.27
CA PHE A 255 -8.64 17.97 -9.66
C PHE A 255 -8.53 19.49 -9.79
N GLN A 256 -7.49 20.13 -9.26
CA GLN A 256 -7.43 21.59 -9.19
C GLN A 256 -7.47 22.23 -10.58
N GLN A 257 -6.56 21.85 -11.48
CA GLN A 257 -6.50 22.45 -12.82
C GLN A 257 -7.76 22.15 -13.66
N PRO A 258 -8.28 20.90 -13.70
CA PRO A 258 -9.54 20.62 -14.39
C PRO A 258 -10.72 21.46 -13.88
N LEU A 259 -10.85 21.66 -12.56
CA LEU A 259 -11.91 22.49 -11.99
C LEU A 259 -11.74 23.96 -12.34
N VAL A 260 -10.51 24.51 -12.26
CA VAL A 260 -10.22 25.90 -12.64
C VAL A 260 -10.54 26.12 -14.12
N ASN A 261 -10.12 25.20 -15.00
CA ASN A 261 -10.41 25.29 -16.43
C ASN A 261 -11.92 25.25 -16.72
N TYR A 262 -12.67 24.40 -16.01
CA TYR A 262 -14.12 24.35 -16.14
C TYR A 262 -14.78 25.66 -15.68
N GLN A 263 -14.34 26.22 -14.55
CA GLN A 263 -14.87 27.47 -14.02
C GLN A 263 -14.60 28.67 -14.93
N ASN A 264 -13.44 28.67 -15.58
CA ASN A 264 -13.07 29.68 -16.56
C ASN A 264 -13.66 29.38 -17.96
N LYS A 265 -14.63 28.46 -18.05
CA LYS A 265 -15.31 28.04 -19.30
C LYS A 265 -14.37 27.55 -20.41
N LYS A 266 -13.12 27.18 -20.08
CA LYS A 266 -12.13 26.68 -21.04
C LYS A 266 -12.41 25.24 -21.49
N ILE A 267 -13.15 24.48 -20.69
CA ILE A 267 -13.52 23.09 -20.96
C ILE A 267 -14.95 22.82 -20.48
N SER A 268 -15.62 21.85 -21.09
CA SER A 268 -16.94 21.39 -20.65
C SER A 268 -16.87 20.61 -19.33
N LYS A 269 -18.03 20.47 -18.65
CA LYS A 269 -18.14 19.66 -17.43
C LYS A 269 -17.70 18.22 -17.66
N SER A 270 -18.06 17.63 -18.80
CA SER A 270 -17.68 16.25 -19.15
C SER A 270 -16.17 16.12 -19.35
N GLN A 271 -15.55 17.07 -20.07
CA GLN A 271 -14.10 17.13 -20.25
C GLN A 271 -13.36 17.27 -18.91
N ALA A 272 -13.87 18.11 -17.99
CA ALA A 272 -13.29 18.27 -16.66
C ALA A 272 -13.35 16.96 -15.85
N ILE A 273 -14.50 16.28 -15.84
CA ILE A 273 -14.67 14.99 -15.17
C ILE A 273 -13.71 13.94 -15.75
N ASN A 274 -13.56 13.87 -17.07
CA ASN A 274 -12.66 12.91 -17.72
C ASN A 274 -11.18 13.21 -17.39
N LYS A 275 -10.77 14.48 -17.38
CA LYS A 275 -9.41 14.89 -16.99
C LYS A 275 -9.11 14.57 -15.53
N ILE A 276 -10.07 14.75 -14.61
CA ILE A 276 -9.93 14.34 -13.20
C ILE A 276 -9.74 12.81 -13.11
N LYS A 277 -10.55 12.04 -13.85
CA LYS A 277 -10.45 10.57 -13.90
C LYS A 277 -9.07 10.12 -14.42
N GLU A 278 -8.61 10.70 -15.52
CA GLU A 278 -7.29 10.39 -16.11
C GLU A 278 -6.15 10.72 -15.16
N ASN A 279 -6.18 11.90 -14.54
CA ASN A 279 -5.18 12.28 -13.53
C ASN A 279 -5.16 11.32 -12.34
N TYR A 280 -6.33 10.84 -11.91
CA TYR A 280 -6.43 9.88 -10.82
C TYR A 280 -5.86 8.50 -11.22
N LEU A 281 -6.29 7.96 -12.37
CA LEU A 281 -5.81 6.68 -12.90
C LEU A 281 -4.31 6.69 -13.22
N ARG A 282 -3.76 7.84 -13.58
CA ARG A 282 -2.32 8.02 -13.76
C ARG A 282 -1.55 7.67 -12.49
N PHE A 283 -1.98 8.16 -11.31
CA PHE A 283 -1.33 7.82 -10.04
C PHE A 283 -1.50 6.35 -9.65
N VAL A 284 -2.67 5.75 -9.92
CA VAL A 284 -2.89 4.30 -9.77
C VAL A 284 -1.89 3.52 -10.62
N THR A 285 -1.77 3.88 -11.88
CA THR A 285 -0.86 3.22 -12.83
C THR A 285 0.59 3.34 -12.40
N VAL A 286 1.01 4.52 -11.92
CA VAL A 286 2.37 4.74 -11.41
C VAL A 286 2.65 3.88 -10.18
N PHE A 287 1.73 3.83 -9.22
CA PHE A 287 1.88 3.02 -8.02
C PHE A 287 1.95 1.53 -8.34
N GLU A 288 1.00 1.04 -9.16
CA GLU A 288 0.90 -0.38 -9.53
C GLU A 288 2.11 -0.83 -10.33
N LYS A 289 2.53 -0.08 -11.37
CA LYS A 289 3.72 -0.41 -12.16
C LYS A 289 4.96 -0.53 -11.27
N GLU A 290 5.11 0.37 -10.30
CA GLU A 290 6.26 0.31 -9.41
C GLU A 290 6.16 -0.84 -8.40
N LYS A 291 4.96 -1.12 -7.84
CA LYS A 291 4.74 -2.31 -7.02
C LYS A 291 5.02 -3.60 -7.78
N MET A 292 4.62 -3.69 -9.04
CA MET A 292 4.89 -4.84 -9.91
C MET A 292 6.39 -5.06 -10.09
N LYS A 293 7.18 -4.01 -10.34
CA LYS A 293 8.65 -4.11 -10.44
C LYS A 293 9.33 -4.64 -9.17
N GLN A 294 8.68 -4.47 -8.02
CA GLN A 294 9.21 -4.89 -6.72
C GLN A 294 8.73 -6.28 -6.31
N GLN A 295 7.74 -6.83 -7.02
CA GLN A 295 7.37 -8.22 -6.83
C GLN A 295 8.52 -9.10 -7.28
N LYS A 296 8.97 -9.98 -6.37
CA LYS A 296 9.96 -10.99 -6.72
C LYS A 296 9.37 -11.90 -7.80
N LYS A 297 10.02 -11.88 -8.97
CA LYS A 297 9.73 -12.80 -10.07
C LYS A 297 10.13 -14.21 -9.65
N ILE A 298 9.26 -15.20 -9.82
CA ILE A 298 9.60 -16.60 -9.58
C ILE A 298 10.04 -17.30 -10.87
N TYR A 299 10.74 -18.41 -10.74
CA TYR A 299 11.11 -19.25 -11.87
C TYR A 299 10.33 -20.55 -11.84
N ILE A 300 9.77 -20.97 -12.97
CA ILE A 300 9.05 -22.23 -13.08
C ILE A 300 9.67 -23.11 -14.15
N GLY A 301 9.76 -24.42 -13.91
CA GLY A 301 10.27 -25.38 -14.88
C GLY A 301 9.65 -26.76 -14.72
N SER A 302 9.63 -27.53 -15.80
CA SER A 302 9.19 -28.92 -15.82
C SER A 302 9.80 -29.67 -16.99
N ASP A 303 9.89 -30.99 -16.84
CA ASP A 303 10.00 -31.98 -17.91
C ASP A 303 8.61 -32.32 -18.49
N HIS A 304 8.53 -33.33 -19.34
CA HIS A 304 7.32 -33.82 -19.99
C HIS A 304 6.27 -34.25 -18.98
N ALA A 305 6.68 -34.96 -17.92
CA ALA A 305 5.79 -35.44 -16.88
C ALA A 305 5.11 -34.29 -16.11
N GLY A 306 5.80 -33.15 -15.95
CA GLY A 306 5.25 -31.94 -15.34
C GLY A 306 4.55 -30.96 -16.29
N PHE A 307 4.62 -31.16 -17.62
CA PHE A 307 4.22 -30.17 -18.63
C PHE A 307 2.77 -29.67 -18.46
N LYS A 308 1.82 -30.59 -18.29
CA LYS A 308 0.39 -30.27 -18.13
C LYS A 308 0.15 -29.42 -16.88
N LEU A 309 0.69 -29.85 -15.74
CA LEU A 309 0.53 -29.14 -14.47
C LEU A 309 1.20 -27.77 -14.49
N LYS A 310 2.38 -27.65 -15.12
CA LYS A 310 3.06 -26.36 -15.31
C LYS A 310 2.17 -25.35 -16.03
N ARG A 311 1.51 -25.76 -17.12
CA ARG A 311 0.59 -24.88 -17.86
C ARG A 311 -0.56 -24.38 -16.97
N GLN A 312 -1.18 -25.27 -16.22
CA GLN A 312 -2.26 -24.91 -15.30
C GLN A 312 -1.77 -23.94 -14.20
N ILE A 313 -0.58 -24.18 -13.64
CA ILE A 313 0.03 -23.29 -12.64
C ILE A 313 0.34 -21.92 -13.26
N LYS A 314 0.85 -21.85 -14.48
CA LYS A 314 1.11 -20.58 -15.18
C LYS A 314 -0.15 -19.74 -15.32
N ASP A 315 -1.27 -20.35 -15.66
CA ASP A 315 -2.55 -19.63 -15.77
C ASP A 315 -3.06 -19.18 -14.39
N TRP A 316 -2.91 -20.01 -13.36
CA TRP A 316 -3.19 -19.60 -11.98
C TRP A 316 -2.30 -18.44 -11.50
N LEU A 317 -1.00 -18.45 -11.81
CA LEU A 317 -0.07 -17.37 -11.45
C LEU A 317 -0.45 -16.03 -12.11
N LYS A 318 -0.95 -16.05 -13.36
CA LYS A 318 -1.48 -14.85 -14.02
C LYS A 318 -2.69 -14.29 -13.26
N ILE A 319 -3.61 -15.16 -12.83
CA ILE A 319 -4.81 -14.77 -12.08
C ILE A 319 -4.45 -14.20 -10.70
N ASP A 320 -3.50 -14.82 -9.98
CA ASP A 320 -3.02 -14.37 -8.66
C ASP A 320 -2.02 -13.19 -8.77
N ASN A 321 -1.74 -12.72 -10.00
CA ASN A 321 -0.82 -11.63 -10.33
C ASN A 321 0.59 -11.81 -9.75
N VAL A 322 1.09 -13.05 -9.81
CA VAL A 322 2.44 -13.45 -9.46
C VAL A 322 3.31 -13.43 -10.72
N HIS A 323 4.36 -12.62 -10.71
CA HIS A 323 5.30 -12.56 -11.83
C HIS A 323 6.17 -13.82 -11.89
N TYR A 324 6.27 -14.42 -13.07
CA TYR A 324 7.11 -15.61 -13.28
C TYR A 324 7.87 -15.59 -14.61
N GLN A 325 8.88 -16.44 -14.74
CA GLN A 325 9.46 -16.85 -16.02
C GLN A 325 9.53 -18.36 -16.09
N ASP A 326 9.06 -18.90 -17.22
CA ASP A 326 9.17 -20.32 -17.55
C ASP A 326 10.56 -20.58 -18.12
N LEU A 327 11.26 -21.53 -17.50
CA LEU A 327 12.57 -22.05 -17.92
C LEU A 327 12.49 -23.56 -18.20
N GLY A 328 11.30 -24.13 -18.17
CA GLY A 328 11.04 -25.52 -18.50
C GLY A 328 10.77 -25.74 -20.00
N ASN A 329 10.28 -26.93 -20.31
CA ASN A 329 9.83 -27.29 -21.66
C ASN A 329 8.70 -26.40 -22.20
N VAL A 330 8.87 -25.86 -23.41
CA VAL A 330 7.85 -25.01 -24.07
C VAL A 330 6.88 -25.81 -24.92
N VAL A 331 7.33 -26.98 -25.40
CA VAL A 331 6.57 -27.99 -26.13
C VAL A 331 6.70 -29.30 -25.35
N LEU A 332 5.72 -30.19 -25.48
CA LEU A 332 5.79 -31.52 -24.89
C LEU A 332 6.80 -32.36 -25.68
N ASP A 333 7.89 -32.78 -25.03
CA ASP A 333 8.89 -33.69 -25.58
C ASP A 333 9.08 -34.83 -24.58
N VAL A 334 8.56 -36.01 -24.91
CA VAL A 334 8.57 -37.18 -24.02
C VAL A 334 9.97 -37.71 -23.70
N THR A 335 11.00 -37.23 -24.40
CA THR A 335 12.40 -37.60 -24.19
C THR A 335 13.18 -36.60 -23.35
N ASP A 336 12.54 -35.52 -22.88
CA ASP A 336 13.22 -34.53 -22.06
C ASP A 336 13.45 -35.00 -20.61
N ASP A 337 14.52 -34.50 -20.00
CA ASP A 337 14.95 -34.90 -18.66
C ASP A 337 14.82 -33.74 -17.65
N TYR A 338 14.27 -34.04 -16.47
CA TYR A 338 14.08 -33.05 -15.42
C TYR A 338 15.35 -32.33 -14.91
N PRO A 339 16.57 -32.94 -14.89
CA PRO A 339 17.77 -32.26 -14.39
C PRO A 339 18.10 -30.98 -15.16
N ASP A 340 17.89 -30.96 -16.47
CA ASP A 340 18.18 -29.81 -17.33
C ASP A 340 17.37 -28.58 -16.92
N TYR A 341 16.10 -28.78 -16.62
CA TYR A 341 15.20 -27.72 -16.18
C TYR A 341 15.41 -27.38 -14.71
N ALA A 342 15.72 -28.37 -13.87
CA ALA A 342 16.05 -28.18 -12.46
C ALA A 342 17.24 -27.22 -12.31
N GLU A 343 18.31 -27.46 -13.05
CA GLU A 343 19.53 -26.65 -13.02
C GLU A 343 19.24 -25.20 -13.46
N LYS A 344 18.53 -25.02 -14.58
CA LYS A 344 18.17 -23.67 -15.10
C LYS A 344 17.41 -22.85 -14.07
N VAL A 345 16.38 -23.44 -13.44
CA VAL A 345 15.59 -22.78 -12.39
C VAL A 345 16.43 -22.52 -11.15
N ALA A 346 17.15 -23.53 -10.67
CA ALA A 346 17.97 -23.47 -9.46
C ALA A 346 19.01 -22.35 -9.52
N ARG A 347 19.78 -22.26 -10.61
CA ARG A 347 20.80 -21.23 -10.80
C ARG A 347 20.20 -19.82 -10.79
N LYS A 348 19.03 -19.63 -11.42
CA LYS A 348 18.32 -18.35 -11.43
C LYS A 348 17.77 -17.96 -10.06
N VAL A 349 17.19 -18.93 -9.35
CA VAL A 349 16.68 -18.75 -7.98
C VAL A 349 17.78 -18.28 -7.03
N VAL A 350 18.95 -18.89 -7.08
CA VAL A 350 20.11 -18.50 -6.26
C VAL A 350 20.64 -17.13 -6.65
N LYS A 351 20.86 -16.90 -7.95
CA LYS A 351 21.41 -15.64 -8.48
C LYS A 351 20.53 -14.44 -8.12
N GLU A 352 19.21 -14.57 -8.25
CA GLU A 352 18.26 -13.48 -8.06
C GLU A 352 17.61 -13.46 -6.66
N LYS A 353 18.00 -14.38 -5.77
CA LYS A 353 17.51 -14.50 -4.39
C LYS A 353 15.97 -14.48 -4.31
N THR A 354 15.36 -15.31 -5.16
CA THR A 354 13.91 -15.42 -5.33
C THR A 354 13.41 -16.84 -5.03
N LEU A 355 12.18 -17.17 -5.41
CA LEU A 355 11.59 -18.50 -5.27
C LEU A 355 11.48 -19.20 -6.63
N GLY A 356 11.51 -20.54 -6.60
CA GLY A 356 11.33 -21.40 -7.77
C GLY A 356 10.20 -22.42 -7.58
N VAL A 357 9.68 -22.90 -8.70
CA VAL A 357 8.70 -23.98 -8.80
C VAL A 357 9.24 -24.98 -9.81
N LEU A 358 9.40 -26.23 -9.40
CA LEU A 358 9.83 -27.32 -10.26
C LEU A 358 8.78 -28.41 -10.26
N ILE A 359 8.59 -29.06 -11.41
CA ILE A 359 7.55 -30.07 -11.57
C ILE A 359 8.16 -31.22 -12.38
N CYS A 360 8.04 -32.44 -11.87
CA CYS A 360 8.28 -33.65 -12.65
C CYS A 360 7.26 -34.72 -12.25
N GLY A 361 7.39 -35.95 -12.73
CA GLY A 361 6.48 -37.06 -12.41
C GLY A 361 6.18 -37.20 -10.91
N SER A 362 7.17 -37.65 -10.12
CA SER A 362 7.05 -37.79 -8.66
C SER A 362 7.44 -36.54 -7.85
N ALA A 363 8.06 -35.55 -8.50
CA ALA A 363 8.75 -34.39 -7.88
C ALA A 363 10.06 -34.70 -7.14
N GLU A 364 10.39 -35.97 -6.89
CA GLU A 364 11.54 -36.35 -6.08
C GLU A 364 12.86 -36.15 -6.82
N GLY A 365 12.96 -36.70 -8.05
CA GLY A 365 14.17 -36.57 -8.86
C GLY A 365 14.54 -35.11 -9.12
N VAL A 366 13.56 -34.29 -9.51
CA VAL A 366 13.79 -32.86 -9.78
C VAL A 366 14.19 -32.10 -8.50
N CYS A 367 13.70 -32.51 -7.34
CA CYS A 367 14.10 -31.97 -6.04
C CYS A 367 15.54 -32.34 -5.69
N ILE A 368 15.94 -33.60 -5.92
CA ILE A 368 17.31 -34.07 -5.72
C ILE A 368 18.27 -33.29 -6.63
N ALA A 369 17.95 -33.19 -7.92
CA ALA A 369 18.77 -32.47 -8.90
C ALA A 369 18.93 -30.98 -8.54
N ALA A 370 17.83 -30.29 -8.21
CA ALA A 370 17.88 -28.88 -7.84
C ALA A 370 18.76 -28.63 -6.60
N ASN A 371 18.71 -29.51 -5.60
CA ASN A 371 19.53 -29.43 -4.39
C ASN A 371 21.03 -29.68 -4.62
N LYS A 372 21.45 -30.11 -5.82
CA LYS A 372 22.88 -30.15 -6.20
C LYS A 372 23.45 -28.77 -6.49
N ILE A 373 22.60 -27.76 -6.71
CA ILE A 373 23.04 -26.38 -6.92
C ILE A 373 23.22 -25.68 -5.57
N LYS A 374 24.45 -25.25 -5.28
CA LYS A 374 24.80 -24.54 -4.05
C LYS A 374 23.85 -23.39 -3.74
N GLY A 375 23.37 -23.32 -2.50
CA GLY A 375 22.39 -22.35 -2.03
C GLY A 375 20.92 -22.70 -2.30
N VAL A 376 20.63 -23.78 -3.03
CA VAL A 376 19.25 -24.30 -3.17
C VAL A 376 18.85 -25.13 -1.96
N ARG A 377 17.60 -24.96 -1.55
CA ARG A 377 16.89 -25.79 -0.57
C ARG A 377 15.53 -26.13 -1.17
N ALA A 378 15.52 -27.05 -2.12
CA ALA A 378 14.32 -27.54 -2.77
C ALA A 378 13.61 -28.56 -1.88
N VAL A 379 12.28 -28.57 -1.90
CA VAL A 379 11.44 -29.43 -1.06
C VAL A 379 10.23 -29.97 -1.84
N THR A 380 9.77 -31.16 -1.45
CA THR A 380 8.53 -31.80 -1.93
C THR A 380 7.50 -31.84 -0.79
N PRO A 381 6.75 -30.75 -0.53
CA PRO A 381 5.82 -30.71 0.59
C PRO A 381 4.58 -31.56 0.33
N PHE A 382 4.21 -32.41 1.29
CA PHE A 382 3.05 -33.31 1.18
C PHE A 382 1.74 -32.72 1.73
N SER A 383 1.80 -31.54 2.36
CA SER A 383 0.64 -30.85 2.95
C SER A 383 0.82 -29.33 3.01
N LEU A 384 -0.27 -28.58 3.20
CA LEU A 384 -0.24 -27.12 3.43
C LEU A 384 0.66 -26.76 4.63
N LYS A 385 0.60 -27.56 5.70
CA LYS A 385 1.44 -27.38 6.89
C LYS A 385 2.91 -27.59 6.53
N SER A 386 3.24 -28.64 5.77
CA SER A 386 4.61 -28.91 5.32
C SER A 386 5.15 -27.79 4.42
N ALA A 387 4.34 -27.29 3.47
CA ALA A 387 4.72 -26.19 2.58
C ALA A 387 5.04 -24.90 3.37
N ARG A 388 4.21 -24.58 4.38
CA ARG A 388 4.47 -23.46 5.30
C ARG A 388 5.77 -23.66 6.07
N LEU A 389 5.93 -24.79 6.75
CA LEU A 389 7.10 -25.05 7.60
C LEU A 389 8.40 -25.10 6.78
N ALA A 390 8.36 -25.58 5.54
CA ALA A 390 9.53 -25.57 4.67
C ALA A 390 10.05 -24.14 4.40
N ARG A 391 9.16 -23.17 4.19
CA ARG A 391 9.54 -21.75 4.08
C ARG A 391 9.94 -21.16 5.42
N GLU A 392 9.09 -21.33 6.42
CA GLU A 392 9.19 -20.68 7.72
C GLU A 392 10.44 -21.12 8.49
N HIS A 393 10.76 -22.42 8.48
CA HIS A 393 11.84 -23.01 9.28
C HIS A 393 13.12 -23.25 8.47
N ASN A 394 12.99 -23.66 7.20
CA ASN A 394 14.14 -24.09 6.40
C ASN A 394 14.55 -23.06 5.34
N ASP A 395 13.81 -21.96 5.22
CA ASP A 395 13.97 -20.98 4.14
C ASP A 395 14.11 -21.67 2.77
N ALA A 396 13.27 -22.69 2.51
CA ALA A 396 13.28 -23.45 1.27
C ALA A 396 12.98 -22.54 0.08
N ASN A 397 13.83 -22.48 -0.94
CA ASN A 397 13.68 -21.51 -2.03
C ASN A 397 13.10 -22.11 -3.31
N ILE A 398 12.90 -23.43 -3.37
CA ILE A 398 12.22 -24.09 -4.49
C ILE A 398 11.18 -25.07 -3.95
N ILE A 399 9.97 -25.02 -4.49
CA ILE A 399 8.94 -26.04 -4.25
C ILE A 399 8.89 -26.97 -5.46
N CYS A 400 8.99 -28.27 -5.20
CA CYS A 400 8.89 -29.33 -6.19
C CYS A 400 7.52 -30.01 -6.05
N LEU A 401 6.79 -30.12 -7.17
CA LEU A 401 5.40 -30.60 -7.21
C LEU A 401 5.28 -31.78 -8.18
N SER A 402 4.42 -32.76 -7.85
CA SER A 402 4.25 -33.96 -8.66
C SER A 402 3.22 -33.74 -9.76
N GLY A 403 3.61 -34.03 -11.00
CA GLY A 403 2.73 -34.03 -12.16
C GLY A 403 1.78 -35.24 -12.22
N TRP A 404 2.10 -36.33 -11.52
CA TRP A 404 1.30 -37.57 -11.53
C TRP A 404 0.28 -37.64 -10.39
N PHE A 405 0.65 -37.23 -9.18
CA PHE A 405 -0.13 -37.57 -7.97
C PHE A 405 -0.96 -36.41 -7.41
N GLU A 406 -0.64 -35.16 -7.75
CA GLU A 406 -1.32 -34.03 -7.14
C GLU A 406 -2.53 -33.53 -7.94
N ASN A 407 -3.65 -33.35 -7.24
CA ASN A 407 -4.76 -32.58 -7.75
C ASN A 407 -4.39 -31.08 -7.80
N PHE A 408 -4.60 -30.45 -8.95
CA PHE A 408 -4.35 -29.02 -9.21
C PHE A 408 -4.84 -28.07 -8.10
N TYR A 409 -6.00 -28.34 -7.50
CA TYR A 409 -6.53 -27.51 -6.41
C TYR A 409 -5.68 -27.61 -5.13
N LYS A 410 -5.23 -28.82 -4.77
CA LYS A 410 -4.32 -29.04 -3.64
C LYS A 410 -2.96 -28.40 -3.93
N THR A 411 -2.43 -28.60 -5.14
CA THR A 411 -1.17 -28.04 -5.61
C THR A 411 -1.15 -26.52 -5.53
N THR A 412 -2.15 -25.85 -6.09
CA THR A 412 -2.23 -24.37 -6.07
C THR A 412 -2.38 -23.82 -4.67
N LYS A 413 -3.10 -24.50 -3.76
CA LYS A 413 -3.13 -24.10 -2.34
C LYS A 413 -1.76 -24.24 -1.67
N MET A 414 -1.04 -25.34 -1.89
CA MET A 414 0.30 -25.55 -1.33
C MET A 414 1.29 -24.52 -1.88
N LEU A 415 1.26 -24.29 -3.19
CA LEU A 415 2.06 -23.27 -3.85
C LEU A 415 1.75 -21.88 -3.29
N LYS A 416 0.47 -21.53 -3.13
CA LYS A 416 0.06 -20.25 -2.52
C LYS A 416 0.60 -20.10 -1.10
N VAL A 417 0.52 -21.14 -0.27
CA VAL A 417 1.08 -21.13 1.08
C VAL A 417 2.59 -20.91 1.04
N PHE A 418 3.31 -21.65 0.18
CA PHE A 418 4.75 -21.52 0.03
C PHE A 418 5.17 -20.12 -0.43
N LEU A 419 4.56 -19.59 -1.50
CA LEU A 419 4.91 -18.27 -2.04
C LEU A 419 4.61 -17.12 -1.07
N ASN A 420 3.63 -17.28 -0.18
CA ASN A 420 3.23 -16.25 0.79
C ASN A 420 3.85 -16.43 2.19
N THR A 421 4.64 -17.49 2.43
CA THR A 421 5.27 -17.72 3.72
C THR A 421 6.70 -17.16 3.74
N SER A 422 6.93 -16.19 4.61
CA SER A 422 8.26 -15.63 4.88
C SER A 422 9.08 -16.57 5.77
N PHE A 423 10.40 -16.50 5.64
CA PHE A 423 11.30 -17.14 6.60
C PHE A 423 11.14 -16.48 7.97
N SER A 424 11.07 -17.28 9.03
CA SER A 424 10.84 -16.78 10.39
C SER A 424 11.99 -15.95 10.95
N GLY A 425 13.22 -16.18 10.51
CA GLY A 425 14.40 -15.51 11.06
C GLY A 425 14.78 -15.94 12.48
N GLU A 426 14.09 -16.92 13.07
CA GLU A 426 14.38 -17.38 14.44
C GLU A 426 15.80 -17.91 14.56
N LYS A 427 16.48 -17.61 15.67
CA LYS A 427 17.88 -18.02 15.93
C LYS A 427 18.12 -19.52 15.68
N ARG A 428 17.18 -20.38 16.09
CA ARG A 428 17.28 -21.84 15.90
C ARG A 428 17.22 -22.26 14.43
N HIS A 429 16.43 -21.57 13.62
CA HIS A 429 16.28 -21.84 12.19
C HIS A 429 17.50 -21.36 11.40
N VAL A 430 17.96 -20.13 11.68
CA VAL A 430 19.21 -19.59 11.12
C VAL A 430 20.40 -20.51 11.41
N ARG A 431 20.52 -21.00 12.65
CA ARG A 431 21.58 -21.95 13.06
C ARG A 431 21.55 -23.24 12.23
N ARG A 432 20.37 -23.84 12.03
CA ARG A 432 20.21 -25.09 11.25
C ARG A 432 20.56 -24.88 9.77
N ILE A 433 20.09 -23.78 9.17
CA ILE A 433 20.41 -23.42 7.79
C ILE A 433 21.92 -23.22 7.62
N ASN A 434 22.58 -22.55 8.57
CA ASN A 434 24.03 -22.38 8.53
C ASN A 434 24.80 -23.70 8.62
N LYS A 435 24.26 -24.72 9.31
CA LYS A 435 24.83 -26.08 9.28
C LYS A 435 24.65 -26.73 7.90
N ILE A 436 23.46 -26.63 7.29
CA ILE A 436 23.20 -27.13 5.93
C ILE A 436 24.16 -26.49 4.92
N LYS A 437 24.35 -25.17 4.99
CA LYS A 437 25.30 -24.45 4.11
C LYS A 437 26.73 -24.95 4.19
N LYS A 438 27.16 -25.46 5.35
CA LYS A 438 28.50 -26.07 5.51
C LYS A 438 28.61 -27.45 4.86
N MET A 439 27.48 -28.12 4.60
CA MET A 439 27.43 -29.41 3.92
C MET A 439 27.38 -29.26 2.39
N GLU A 440 27.06 -28.07 1.87
CA GLU A 440 27.05 -27.78 0.43
C GLU A 440 28.49 -27.84 -0.09
N LYS A 441 28.79 -28.85 -0.93
CA LYS A 441 30.11 -29.05 -1.57
C LYS A 441 30.18 -28.28 -2.88
#